data_AF-A0A401JHY1-F1
#
_entry.id   AF-A0A401JHY1-F1
#
_cell.length_a   1.000
_cell.length_b   1.000
_cell.length_c   1.000
_cell.angle_alpha   90.00
_cell.angle_beta   90.00
_cell.angle_gamma   90.00
#
_symmetry.space_group_name_H-M   'P 1'
#
loop_
_entity.id
_entity.type
_entity.pdbx_description
1 polymer ?
#
loop_
_entity_poly.entity_id
_entity_poly.type
_entity_poly.pdbx_seq_one_letter_code
_entity_poly.pdbx_strand_id
1 'polypeptide(L)'
;MTTRTVIQYKPWIQIALALAVPLFLYAGLYLLWLPISERLWETPQSFIYVPIGLFMGYVGLMATSLIPFLFHKLILTSEGIQIVNARNNIHHLRWSEIGKYKEHEVLQIFKIYDKQSKLVYAVDFKAENFPLLSIQFRQRFAPIAVAVHEPQVIHENDLKEVLNSYPLPYRVDIAHTRREYDALLASAAPKCVVLLGGLHDIENHSISPRTLATSPAEIIALAATFDVSEWASAETIDNARRDLGNSLGRWPTDTPERSLSVHPSGMDAWLSGDTCAAVLPTTSSWSAPAYLPFADLDQCPAPYIHVALAKRWHEQFGAEIVAITSYTVEFKVGRPPTNRAACEQLAWEHLLYAPECLGEDAILDYAHSLKDTATWFFLWD
;
A
#
# COMPACT_ATOMS: atom_id res chain seq x y z
N MET A 1 28.75 1.70 -7.91
CA MET A 1 28.58 2.57 -6.72
C MET A 1 27.08 2.73 -6.55
N THR A 2 26.47 1.99 -5.63
CA THR A 2 25.04 2.10 -5.33
C THR A 2 24.79 3.45 -4.69
N THR A 3 24.08 4.32 -5.40
CA THR A 3 23.65 5.63 -4.92
C THR A 3 22.68 5.39 -3.78
N ARG A 4 23.16 5.43 -2.53
CA ARG A 4 22.29 5.21 -1.37
C ARG A 4 21.30 6.38 -1.29
N THR A 5 20.01 6.09 -1.35
CA THR A 5 19.00 7.14 -1.20
C THR A 5 18.99 7.66 0.22
N VAL A 6 19.24 8.97 0.36
CA VAL A 6 19.25 9.67 1.65
C VAL A 6 18.01 10.53 1.74
N ILE A 7 17.26 10.36 2.82
CA ILE A 7 16.13 11.21 3.19
C ILE A 7 16.60 12.16 4.29
N GLN A 8 16.56 13.45 3.97
CA GLN A 8 16.97 14.51 4.87
C GLN A 8 16.21 15.80 4.53
N TYR A 9 16.19 16.71 5.48
CA TYR A 9 15.66 18.04 5.25
C TYR A 9 16.68 18.95 4.57
N LYS A 10 16.19 19.85 3.71
CA LYS A 10 16.99 21.02 3.31
C LYS A 10 17.25 21.89 4.54
N PRO A 11 18.43 22.51 4.68
CA PRO A 11 18.79 23.29 5.88
C PRO A 11 17.77 24.37 6.26
N TRP A 12 17.16 25.03 5.27
CA TRP A 12 16.14 26.04 5.52
C TRP A 12 14.82 25.46 6.06
N ILE A 13 14.45 24.23 5.67
CA ILE A 13 13.25 23.55 6.17
C ILE A 13 13.46 23.15 7.63
N GLN A 14 14.66 22.70 8.00
CA GLN A 14 14.99 22.37 9.39
C GLN A 14 14.76 23.56 10.32
N ILE A 15 15.23 24.74 9.92
CA ILE A 15 15.08 25.98 10.68
C ILE A 15 13.60 26.40 10.70
N ALA A 16 12.91 26.32 9.56
CA ALA A 16 11.49 26.67 9.47
C ALA A 16 10.64 25.80 10.41
N LEU A 17 10.82 24.48 10.41
CA LEU A 17 10.10 23.55 11.28
C LEU A 17 10.47 23.75 12.75
N ALA A 18 11.76 23.94 13.07
CA ALA A 18 12.21 24.17 14.45
C ALA A 18 11.56 25.43 15.08
N LEU A 19 11.29 26.46 14.27
CA LEU A 19 10.63 27.69 14.72
C LEU A 19 9.10 27.59 14.66
N ALA A 20 8.55 26.92 13.63
CA ALA A 20 7.12 26.81 13.43
C ALA A 20 6.44 25.98 14.51
N VAL A 21 7.01 24.85 14.93
CA VAL A 21 6.35 23.97 15.91
C VAL A 21 6.08 24.66 17.25
N PRO A 22 7.07 25.34 17.89
CA PRO A 22 6.80 26.14 19.09
C PRO A 22 5.81 27.28 18.84
N LEU A 23 5.87 27.92 17.67
CA LEU A 23 4.95 29.01 17.30
C LEU A 23 3.50 28.53 17.20
N PHE A 24 3.23 27.38 16.59
CA PHE A 24 1.89 26.80 16.49
C PHE A 24 1.34 26.40 17.86
N LEU A 25 2.18 25.82 18.73
CA LEU A 25 1.80 25.53 20.11
C LEU A 25 1.47 26.80 20.90
N TYR A 26 2.32 27.82 20.78
CA TYR A 26 2.09 29.12 21.42
C TYR A 26 0.82 29.79 20.90
N ALA A 27 0.63 29.85 19.58
CA ALA A 27 -0.55 30.43 18.96
C ALA A 27 -1.83 29.68 19.36
N GLY A 28 -1.80 28.35 19.40
CA GLY A 28 -2.91 27.53 19.87
C GLY A 28 -3.28 27.85 21.32
N LEU A 29 -2.31 27.87 22.23
CA LEU A 29 -2.53 28.22 23.64
C LEU A 29 -3.00 29.67 23.80
N TYR A 30 -2.41 30.60 23.06
CA TYR A 30 -2.78 32.03 23.10
C TYR A 30 -4.22 32.25 22.64
N LEU A 31 -4.65 31.62 21.55
CA LEU A 31 -6.01 31.73 21.03
C LEU A 31 -7.05 31.05 21.93
N LEU A 32 -6.67 30.00 22.67
CA LEU A 32 -7.52 29.40 23.70
C LEU A 32 -7.59 30.25 24.97
N TRP A 33 -6.52 30.97 25.28
CA TRP A 33 -6.44 31.86 26.44
C TRP A 33 -7.18 33.20 26.21
N LEU A 34 -7.17 33.74 24.99
CA LEU A 34 -7.72 35.04 24.66
C LEU A 34 -9.20 35.23 25.07
N PRO A 35 -10.10 34.25 24.85
CA PRO A 35 -11.48 34.37 25.30
C PRO A 35 -11.64 34.39 26.83
N ILE A 36 -10.73 33.72 27.54
CA ILE A 36 -10.70 33.67 29.01
C ILE A 36 -10.24 35.02 29.57
N SER A 37 -9.16 35.57 29.02
CA SER A 37 -8.56 36.82 29.50
C SER A 37 -9.44 38.03 29.25
N GLU A 38 -10.02 38.11 28.06
CA GLU A 38 -10.89 39.22 27.63
C GLU A 38 -12.36 39.00 28.01
N ARG A 39 -12.68 37.89 28.70
CA ARG A 39 -14.03 37.54 29.16
C ARG A 39 -15.05 37.49 28.01
N LEU A 40 -14.59 37.06 26.84
CA LEU A 40 -15.34 37.04 25.57
C LEU A 40 -16.29 35.83 25.44
N TRP A 41 -16.58 35.11 26.53
CA TRP A 41 -17.29 33.82 26.46
C TRP A 41 -18.69 33.84 25.84
N GLU A 42 -19.35 35.00 25.84
CA GLU A 42 -20.65 35.18 25.19
C GLU A 42 -20.56 35.86 23.82
N THR A 43 -19.37 36.24 23.37
CA THR A 43 -19.19 36.95 22.09
C THR A 43 -19.05 36.00 20.91
N PRO A 44 -19.53 36.39 19.71
CA PRO A 44 -19.36 35.62 18.47
C PRO A 44 -17.90 35.30 18.14
N GLN A 45 -16.95 36.11 18.62
CA GLN A 45 -15.53 35.96 18.34
C GLN A 45 -14.93 34.70 18.99
N SER A 46 -15.44 34.28 20.15
CA SER A 46 -15.00 33.04 20.82
C SER A 46 -15.28 31.79 20.00
N PHE A 47 -16.35 31.79 19.18
CA PHE A 47 -16.65 30.71 18.24
C PHE A 47 -15.65 30.62 17.08
N ILE A 48 -14.82 31.64 16.88
CA ILE A 48 -13.74 31.64 15.87
C ILE A 48 -12.41 31.28 16.53
N TYR A 49 -12.07 31.93 17.65
CA TYR A 49 -10.77 31.74 18.29
C TYR A 49 -10.58 30.34 18.89
N VAL A 50 -11.61 29.75 19.49
CA VAL A 50 -11.49 28.43 20.13
C VAL A 50 -11.23 27.33 19.09
N PRO A 51 -11.99 27.18 17.98
CA PRO A 51 -11.70 26.16 16.98
C PRO A 51 -10.33 26.35 16.31
N ILE A 52 -9.95 27.59 15.99
CA ILE A 52 -8.62 27.87 15.40
C ILE A 52 -7.52 27.53 16.40
N GLY A 53 -7.68 27.90 17.67
CA GLY A 53 -6.74 27.59 18.74
C GLY A 53 -6.57 26.09 18.96
N LEU A 54 -7.66 25.33 18.97
CA LEU A 54 -7.64 23.86 19.01
C LEU A 54 -6.91 23.27 17.80
N PHE A 55 -7.22 23.75 16.59
CA PHE A 55 -6.58 23.28 15.37
C PHE A 55 -5.07 23.58 15.36
N MET A 56 -4.66 24.82 15.64
CA MET A 56 -3.24 25.20 15.68
C MET A 56 -2.47 24.46 16.77
N GLY A 57 -3.08 24.30 17.96
CA GLY A 57 -2.52 23.52 19.05
C GLY A 57 -2.36 22.04 18.68
N TYR A 58 -3.35 21.46 18.01
CA TYR A 58 -3.31 20.07 17.52
C TYR A 58 -2.20 19.87 16.47
N VAL A 59 -2.10 20.76 15.48
CA VAL A 59 -1.03 20.74 14.46
C VAL A 59 0.35 20.82 15.13
N GLY A 60 0.54 21.78 16.06
CA GLY A 60 1.77 21.93 16.81
C GLY A 60 2.12 20.67 17.61
N LEU A 61 1.15 20.09 18.32
CA LEU A 61 1.33 18.89 19.14
C LEU A 61 1.73 17.69 18.28
N MET A 62 1.09 17.48 17.14
CA MET A 62 1.44 16.40 16.21
C MET A 62 2.84 16.58 15.61
N ALA A 63 3.21 17.82 15.27
CA ALA A 63 4.51 18.15 14.70
C ALA A 63 5.67 18.08 15.72
N THR A 64 5.40 18.06 17.03
CA THR A 64 6.47 17.84 18.05
C THR A 64 7.24 16.54 17.84
N SER A 65 6.59 15.53 17.27
CA SER A 65 7.22 14.25 16.95
C SER A 65 8.35 14.35 15.92
N LEU A 66 8.40 15.44 15.12
CA LEU A 66 9.46 15.71 14.15
C LEU A 66 10.72 16.28 14.79
N ILE A 67 10.58 17.03 15.91
CA ILE A 67 11.67 17.80 16.54
C ILE A 67 12.93 16.94 16.80
N PRO A 68 12.83 15.71 17.35
CA PRO A 68 14.01 14.89 17.60
C PRO A 68 14.77 14.53 16.32
N PHE A 69 14.10 14.51 15.16
CA PHE A 69 14.60 13.97 13.91
C PHE A 69 14.94 15.02 12.84
N LEU A 70 14.69 16.32 13.09
CA LEU A 70 14.93 17.40 12.11
C LEU A 70 16.34 17.41 11.52
N PHE A 71 17.34 17.06 12.33
CA PHE A 71 18.76 17.02 11.94
C PHE A 71 19.30 15.61 11.69
N HIS A 72 18.41 14.63 11.59
CA HIS A 72 18.79 13.26 11.26
C HIS A 72 18.76 13.06 9.75
N LYS A 73 19.51 12.05 9.29
CA LYS A 73 19.45 11.55 7.92
C LYS A 73 19.02 10.10 7.99
N LEU A 74 18.07 9.73 7.15
CA LEU A 74 17.66 8.35 6.98
C LEU A 74 18.28 7.82 5.69
N ILE A 75 18.88 6.65 5.75
CA ILE A 75 19.45 5.97 4.59
C ILE A 75 18.70 4.64 4.43
N LEU A 76 18.14 4.43 3.25
CA LEU A 76 17.50 3.17 2.89
C LEU A 76 18.55 2.16 2.45
N THR A 77 18.42 0.92 2.93
CA THR A 77 19.28 -0.20 2.60
C THR A 77 18.45 -1.46 2.39
N SER A 78 19.03 -2.47 1.74
CA SER A 78 18.38 -3.78 1.55
C SER A 78 18.02 -4.45 2.90
N GLU A 79 18.88 -4.32 3.92
CA GLU A 79 18.67 -4.97 5.24
C GLU A 79 17.77 -4.18 6.20
N GLY A 80 17.57 -2.88 5.97
CA GLY A 80 16.83 -2.03 6.89
C GLY A 80 16.95 -0.54 6.62
N ILE A 81 16.73 0.24 7.68
CA ILE A 81 16.98 1.69 7.70
C ILE A 81 18.20 2.02 8.57
N GLN A 82 18.97 3.00 8.12
CA GLN A 82 20.05 3.57 8.92
C GLN A 82 19.69 5.01 9.26
N ILE A 83 19.57 5.30 10.55
CA ILE A 83 19.27 6.63 11.06
C ILE A 83 20.58 7.25 11.55
N VAL A 84 21.09 8.22 10.82
CA VAL A 84 22.28 8.99 11.17
C VAL A 84 21.84 10.22 11.94
N ASN A 85 22.25 10.34 13.20
CA ASN A 85 21.93 11.50 14.01
C ASN A 85 22.82 12.71 13.68
N ALA A 86 22.51 13.86 14.28
CA ALA A 86 23.29 15.10 14.10
C ALA A 86 24.75 14.99 14.57
N ARG A 87 25.10 13.97 15.36
CA ARG A 87 26.47 13.68 15.84
C ARG A 87 27.17 12.60 15.00
N ASN A 88 26.59 12.22 13.86
CA ASN A 88 27.05 11.12 12.99
C ASN A 88 27.07 9.73 13.64
N ASN A 89 26.33 9.52 14.74
CA ASN A 89 26.09 8.17 15.23
C ASN A 89 25.03 7.51 14.36
N ILE A 90 25.29 6.27 13.94
CA ILE A 90 24.40 5.50 13.08
C ILE A 90 23.63 4.51 13.94
N HIS A 91 22.31 4.61 13.91
CA HIS A 91 21.42 3.63 14.47
C HIS A 91 20.88 2.76 13.33
N HIS A 92 21.21 1.47 13.35
CA HIS A 92 20.72 0.50 12.38
C HIS A 92 19.44 -0.13 12.91
N LEU A 93 18.41 -0.20 12.07
CA LEU A 93 17.17 -0.87 12.38
C LEU A 93 16.81 -1.77 11.20
N ARG A 94 16.72 -3.08 11.44
CA ARG A 94 16.37 -4.05 10.39
C ARG A 94 14.91 -3.91 10.02
N TRP A 95 14.56 -4.29 8.78
CA TRP A 95 13.16 -4.34 8.36
C TRP A 95 12.31 -5.21 9.30
N SER A 96 12.87 -6.31 9.80
CA SER A 96 12.22 -7.22 10.76
C SER A 96 11.94 -6.61 12.14
N GLU A 97 12.59 -5.50 12.50
CA GLU A 97 12.43 -4.83 13.80
C GLU A 97 11.37 -3.72 13.76
N ILE A 98 11.00 -3.27 12.55
CA ILE A 98 9.94 -2.30 12.33
C ILE A 98 8.59 -3.00 12.50
N GLY A 99 7.70 -2.38 13.27
CA GLY A 99 6.37 -2.92 13.56
C GLY A 99 5.29 -2.33 12.66
N LYS A 100 5.27 -1.01 12.53
CA LYS A 100 4.27 -0.28 11.73
C LYS A 100 4.78 1.11 11.34
N TYR A 101 4.12 1.71 10.36
CA TYR A 101 4.27 3.13 10.07
C TYR A 101 2.91 3.83 10.10
N LYS A 102 2.90 5.16 10.16
CA LYS A 102 1.70 5.99 10.06
C LYS A 102 1.97 7.16 9.14
N GLU A 103 1.07 7.37 8.19
CA GLU A 103 1.07 8.50 7.27
C GLU A 103 -0.13 9.38 7.59
N HIS A 104 0.11 10.66 7.89
CA HIS A 104 -0.92 11.64 8.17
C HIS A 104 -0.99 12.61 6.98
N GLU A 105 -1.86 12.35 6.01
CA GLU A 105 -1.92 13.12 4.77
C GLU A 105 -2.23 14.60 4.98
N VAL A 106 -3.21 14.90 5.85
CA VAL A 106 -3.61 16.29 6.17
C VAL A 106 -2.45 17.08 6.81
N LEU A 107 -1.68 16.43 7.68
CA LEU A 107 -0.56 17.06 8.38
C LEU A 107 0.77 16.91 7.62
N GLN A 108 0.78 16.09 6.56
CA GLN A 108 1.96 15.70 5.78
C GLN A 108 3.09 15.13 6.66
N ILE A 109 2.75 14.28 7.63
CA ILE A 109 3.71 13.67 8.57
C ILE A 109 3.75 12.15 8.39
N PHE A 110 4.95 11.60 8.30
CA PHE A 110 5.24 10.17 8.22
C PHE A 110 6.00 9.71 9.48
N LYS A 111 5.53 8.65 10.14
CA LYS A 111 6.06 8.14 11.41
C LYS A 111 6.37 6.64 11.30
N ILE A 112 7.52 6.22 11.81
CA ILE A 112 7.98 4.83 11.83
C ILE A 112 8.06 4.34 13.28
N TYR A 113 7.50 3.17 13.54
CA TYR A 113 7.48 2.54 14.86
C TYR A 113 8.13 1.16 14.84
N ASP A 114 8.81 0.80 15.93
CA ASP A 114 9.29 -0.57 16.13
C ASP A 114 8.14 -1.53 16.49
N LYS A 115 8.47 -2.83 16.62
CA LYS A 115 7.52 -3.87 17.07
C LYS A 115 6.90 -3.62 18.44
N GLN A 116 7.51 -2.80 19.28
CA GLN A 116 6.99 -2.43 20.60
C GLN A 116 6.13 -1.14 20.54
N SER A 117 5.81 -0.66 19.33
CA SER A 117 5.08 0.59 19.09
C SER A 117 5.78 1.84 19.60
N LYS A 118 7.11 1.82 19.79
CA LYS A 118 7.90 3.01 20.11
C LYS A 118 8.25 3.76 18.81
N LEU A 119 8.12 5.08 18.83
CA LEU A 119 8.49 5.93 17.70
C LEU A 119 10.01 5.88 17.49
N VAL A 120 10.44 5.47 16.30
CA VAL A 120 11.86 5.34 15.94
C VAL A 120 12.31 6.46 15.00
N TYR A 121 11.42 6.93 14.13
CA TYR A 121 11.71 8.02 13.20
C TYR A 121 10.43 8.75 12.80
N ALA A 122 10.53 10.05 12.53
CA ALA A 122 9.44 10.83 11.96
C ALA A 122 9.99 11.88 11.00
N VAL A 123 9.24 12.14 9.92
CA VAL A 123 9.61 13.07 8.86
C VAL A 123 8.35 13.65 8.22
N ASP A 124 8.44 14.83 7.61
CA ASP A 124 7.35 15.40 6.83
C ASP A 124 7.54 15.12 5.33
N PHE A 125 6.53 15.45 4.52
CA PHE A 125 6.56 15.19 3.07
C PHE A 125 7.49 16.14 2.30
N LYS A 126 8.07 17.16 2.96
CA LYS A 126 9.01 18.13 2.38
C LYS A 126 10.45 17.67 2.46
N ALA A 127 10.72 16.54 3.11
CA ALA A 127 12.05 15.93 3.07
C ALA A 127 12.44 15.51 1.65
N GLU A 128 13.73 15.61 1.35
CA GLU A 128 14.27 15.18 0.07
C GLU A 128 14.09 13.67 -0.08
N ASN A 129 13.67 13.22 -1.28
CA ASN A 129 13.42 11.81 -1.59
C ASN A 129 12.31 11.17 -0.72
N PHE A 130 11.41 11.97 -0.12
CA PHE A 130 10.27 11.44 0.63
C PHE A 130 9.38 10.48 -0.17
N PRO A 131 9.04 10.73 -1.46
CA PRO A 131 8.23 9.78 -2.24
C PRO A 131 8.84 8.38 -2.27
N LEU A 132 10.17 8.27 -2.41
CA LEU A 132 10.85 6.97 -2.38
C LEU A 132 10.74 6.30 -1.01
N LEU A 133 10.84 7.07 0.08
CA LEU A 133 10.63 6.53 1.43
C LEU A 133 9.21 6.00 1.61
N SER A 134 8.21 6.79 1.21
CA SER A 134 6.81 6.41 1.32
C SER A 134 6.54 5.15 0.50
N ILE A 135 6.96 5.12 -0.77
CA ILE A 135 6.85 3.95 -1.64
C ILE A 135 7.54 2.72 -1.02
N GLN A 136 8.76 2.85 -0.52
CA GLN A 136 9.51 1.74 0.06
C GLN A 136 8.89 1.21 1.36
N PHE A 137 8.20 2.04 2.15
CA PHE A 137 7.44 1.60 3.32
C PHE A 137 6.07 1.06 2.95
N ARG A 138 5.38 1.69 1.98
CA ARG A 138 4.14 1.19 1.40
C ARG A 138 4.38 -0.21 0.86
N GLN A 139 5.39 -0.44 0.03
CA GLN A 139 5.73 -1.76 -0.49
C GLN A 139 6.01 -2.75 0.66
N ARG A 140 6.93 -2.42 1.57
CA ARG A 140 7.35 -3.36 2.63
C ARG A 140 6.29 -3.68 3.68
N PHE A 141 5.38 -2.75 3.95
CA PHE A 141 4.36 -2.86 4.99
C PHE A 141 2.94 -2.72 4.44
N ALA A 142 2.72 -2.84 3.12
CA ALA A 142 1.42 -2.68 2.45
C ALA A 142 0.29 -3.53 3.06
N PRO A 143 0.52 -4.79 3.48
CA PRO A 143 -0.52 -5.59 4.14
C PRO A 143 -0.89 -5.04 5.51
N ILE A 144 -0.06 -4.18 6.10
CA ILE A 144 -0.26 -3.55 7.42
C ILE A 144 -0.70 -2.09 7.26
N ALA A 145 -0.57 -1.46 6.09
CA ALA A 145 -0.94 -0.06 5.91
C ALA A 145 -2.24 0.16 5.15
N VAL A 146 -2.55 -0.69 4.16
CA VAL A 146 -3.85 -0.64 3.48
C VAL A 146 -4.92 -1.35 4.32
N ALA A 147 -4.57 -2.46 5.00
CA ALA A 147 -5.49 -3.14 5.93
C ALA A 147 -5.56 -2.51 7.33
N VAL A 148 -4.69 -1.54 7.65
CA VAL A 148 -4.80 -0.68 8.85
C VAL A 148 -5.07 0.77 8.42
N HIS A 149 -5.84 0.95 7.35
CA HIS A 149 -6.83 2.02 7.42
C HIS A 149 -7.63 1.74 8.69
N GLU A 150 -7.70 2.73 9.60
CA GLU A 150 -8.34 2.61 10.93
C GLU A 150 -9.57 1.72 10.84
N PRO A 151 -9.87 0.81 11.80
CA PRO A 151 -11.05 -0.04 11.73
C PRO A 151 -12.27 0.83 11.45
N GLN A 152 -12.67 0.87 10.18
CA GLN A 152 -13.78 1.69 9.74
C GLN A 152 -14.99 0.84 10.02
N VAL A 153 -15.89 1.35 10.85
CA VAL A 153 -17.21 0.73 10.97
C VAL A 153 -17.96 1.13 9.70
N ILE A 154 -18.22 0.17 8.83
CA ILE A 154 -18.93 0.42 7.57
C ILE A 154 -20.41 0.23 7.86
N HIS A 155 -21.19 1.31 7.79
CA HIS A 155 -22.63 1.20 7.95
C HIS A 155 -23.32 0.84 6.62
N GLU A 156 -24.34 -0.01 6.70
CA GLU A 156 -25.20 -0.40 5.57
C GLU A 156 -25.80 0.79 4.80
N ASN A 157 -26.10 1.89 5.49
CA ASN A 157 -26.65 3.09 4.86
C ASN A 157 -25.60 3.78 3.98
N ASP A 158 -24.35 3.84 4.43
CA ASP A 158 -23.25 4.48 3.71
C ASP A 158 -22.93 3.67 2.44
N LEU A 159 -22.87 2.33 2.55
CA LEU A 159 -22.71 1.46 1.39
C LEU A 159 -23.83 1.66 0.35
N LYS A 160 -25.10 1.77 0.81
CA LYS A 160 -26.23 2.02 -0.09
C LYS A 160 -26.13 3.38 -0.76
N GLU A 161 -25.72 4.41 -0.04
CA GLU A 161 -25.53 5.76 -0.59
C GLU A 161 -24.45 5.77 -1.69
N VAL A 162 -23.32 5.12 -1.43
CA VAL A 162 -22.23 4.94 -2.41
C VAL A 162 -22.74 4.19 -3.64
N LEU A 163 -23.39 3.03 -3.47
CA LEU A 163 -23.88 2.22 -4.61
C LEU A 163 -24.99 2.93 -5.41
N ASN A 164 -25.81 3.77 -4.77
CA ASN A 164 -26.81 4.58 -5.46
C ASN A 164 -26.17 5.68 -6.32
N SER A 165 -25.11 6.31 -5.80
CA SER A 165 -24.35 7.33 -6.51
C SER A 165 -23.49 6.72 -7.63
N TYR A 166 -23.03 5.49 -7.39
CA TYR A 166 -22.01 4.81 -8.17
C TYR A 166 -22.40 3.34 -8.42
N PRO A 167 -23.33 3.08 -9.34
CA PRO A 167 -23.84 1.72 -9.56
C PRO A 167 -22.78 0.80 -10.13
N LEU A 168 -22.69 -0.41 -9.57
CA LEU A 168 -21.80 -1.48 -10.01
C LEU A 168 -22.60 -2.62 -10.67
N PRO A 169 -22.01 -3.33 -11.65
CA PRO A 169 -22.70 -4.42 -12.37
C PRO A 169 -22.74 -5.75 -11.58
N TYR A 170 -22.34 -5.73 -10.31
CA TYR A 170 -22.28 -6.89 -9.41
C TYR A 170 -22.75 -6.51 -8.00
N ARG A 171 -23.08 -7.52 -7.20
CA ARG A 171 -23.51 -7.35 -5.82
C ARG A 171 -22.29 -7.09 -4.93
N VAL A 172 -22.43 -6.16 -3.99
CA VAL A 172 -21.45 -5.90 -2.93
C VAL A 172 -22.13 -6.08 -1.59
N ASP A 173 -21.46 -6.77 -0.67
CA ASP A 173 -21.91 -7.01 0.71
C ASP A 173 -20.82 -6.59 1.70
N ILE A 174 -21.22 -6.25 2.93
CA ILE A 174 -20.28 -5.99 4.03
C ILE A 174 -20.00 -7.31 4.75
N ALA A 175 -18.73 -7.57 5.05
CA ALA A 175 -18.30 -8.63 5.96
C ALA A 175 -17.67 -7.99 7.20
N HIS A 176 -18.30 -8.16 8.36
CA HIS A 176 -17.78 -7.66 9.65
C HIS A 176 -16.80 -8.64 10.28
N THR A 177 -16.88 -9.91 9.89
CA THR A 177 -16.03 -10.98 10.43
C THR A 177 -15.66 -11.99 9.35
N ARG A 178 -14.56 -12.72 9.56
CA ARG A 178 -14.19 -13.88 8.73
C ARG A 178 -15.33 -14.89 8.56
N ARG A 179 -16.15 -15.12 9.60
CA ARG A 179 -17.27 -16.07 9.55
C ARG A 179 -18.36 -15.61 8.58
N GLU A 180 -18.65 -14.32 8.53
CA GLU A 180 -19.62 -13.75 7.58
C GLU A 180 -19.09 -13.83 6.15
N TYR A 181 -17.81 -13.52 5.94
CA TYR A 181 -17.15 -13.67 4.65
C TYR A 181 -17.17 -15.14 4.16
N ASP A 182 -16.87 -16.10 5.03
CA ASP A 182 -16.91 -17.53 4.70
C ASP A 182 -18.35 -17.99 4.36
N ALA A 183 -19.37 -17.44 5.05
CA ALA A 183 -20.77 -17.69 4.73
C ALA A 183 -21.18 -17.07 3.39
N LEU A 184 -20.66 -15.87 3.06
CA LEU A 184 -20.86 -15.23 1.77
C LEU A 184 -20.26 -16.09 0.65
N LEU A 185 -19.00 -16.55 0.79
CA LEU A 185 -18.35 -17.47 -0.13
C LEU A 185 -19.19 -18.73 -0.39
N ALA A 186 -19.71 -19.36 0.67
CA ALA A 186 -20.53 -20.57 0.55
C ALA A 186 -21.87 -20.29 -0.16
N SER A 187 -22.51 -19.15 0.13
CA SER A 187 -23.80 -18.79 -0.46
C SER A 187 -23.72 -18.29 -1.91
N ALA A 188 -22.58 -17.71 -2.29
CA ALA A 188 -22.35 -17.17 -3.62
C ALA A 188 -21.90 -18.24 -4.63
N ALA A 189 -21.41 -19.39 -4.17
CA ALA A 189 -20.93 -20.46 -5.02
C ALA A 189 -21.96 -20.84 -6.11
N PRO A 190 -21.53 -20.99 -7.38
CA PRO A 190 -20.15 -21.05 -7.87
C PRO A 190 -19.53 -19.70 -8.23
N LYS A 191 -20.18 -18.57 -7.91
CA LYS A 191 -19.64 -17.24 -8.24
C LYS A 191 -18.42 -16.92 -7.36
N CYS A 192 -17.49 -16.19 -7.95
CA CYS A 192 -16.29 -15.70 -7.28
C CYS A 192 -16.65 -14.53 -6.35
N VAL A 193 -16.10 -14.57 -5.13
CA VAL A 193 -16.19 -13.48 -4.15
C VAL A 193 -14.79 -12.89 -3.95
N VAL A 194 -14.66 -11.58 -4.11
CA VAL A 194 -13.39 -10.85 -4.00
C VAL A 194 -13.55 -9.73 -2.98
N LEU A 195 -12.60 -9.59 -2.05
CA LEU A 195 -12.57 -8.47 -1.11
C LEU A 195 -12.23 -7.17 -1.85
N LEU A 196 -12.96 -6.10 -1.58
CA LEU A 196 -12.78 -4.78 -2.20
C LEU A 196 -12.04 -3.79 -1.31
N GLY A 197 -11.99 -3.99 0.01
CA GLY A 197 -11.48 -2.99 0.95
C GLY A 197 -12.62 -2.19 1.59
N GLY A 198 -12.51 -0.86 1.59
CA GLY A 198 -13.47 0.06 2.22
C GLY A 198 -14.44 0.72 1.23
N LEU A 199 -15.23 1.69 1.71
CA LEU A 199 -16.19 2.43 0.86
C LEU A 199 -15.50 3.23 -0.25
N HIS A 200 -14.33 3.80 0.03
CA HIS A 200 -13.54 4.53 -0.96
C HIS A 200 -13.12 3.64 -2.15
N ASP A 201 -12.81 2.36 -1.88
CA ASP A 201 -12.47 1.42 -2.94
C ASP A 201 -13.66 1.13 -3.86
N ILE A 202 -14.87 1.10 -3.31
CA ILE A 202 -16.10 0.92 -4.11
C ILE A 202 -16.31 2.11 -5.04
N GLU A 203 -16.10 3.33 -4.54
CA GLU A 203 -16.19 4.55 -5.35
C GLU A 203 -15.20 4.47 -6.53
N ASN A 204 -13.94 4.13 -6.28
CA ASN A 204 -12.91 4.01 -7.31
C ASN A 204 -13.21 2.88 -8.33
N HIS A 205 -13.65 1.72 -7.85
CA HIS A 205 -14.06 0.60 -8.70
C HIS A 205 -15.25 0.92 -9.59
N SER A 206 -16.07 1.91 -9.23
CA SER A 206 -17.17 2.37 -10.06
C SER A 206 -16.73 3.32 -11.17
N ILE A 207 -15.68 4.10 -10.94
CA ILE A 207 -15.14 5.07 -11.90
C ILE A 207 -14.38 4.34 -13.00
N SER A 208 -13.61 3.31 -12.63
CA SER A 208 -12.69 2.62 -13.54
C SER A 208 -13.36 2.02 -14.81
N PRO A 209 -14.50 1.29 -14.72
CA PRO A 209 -15.20 0.78 -15.89
C PRO A 209 -15.78 1.90 -16.79
N ARG A 210 -16.15 3.04 -16.21
CA ARG A 210 -16.65 4.20 -16.98
C ARG A 210 -15.54 4.84 -17.81
N THR A 211 -14.32 4.86 -17.28
CA THR A 211 -13.15 5.41 -17.96
C THR A 211 -12.66 4.49 -19.09
N LEU A 212 -12.65 3.17 -18.87
CA LEU A 212 -12.11 2.20 -19.84
C LEU A 212 -13.02 1.96 -21.06
N ALA A 213 -14.33 2.23 -20.95
CA ALA A 213 -15.34 2.06 -22.00
C ALA A 213 -15.37 0.66 -22.68
N THR A 214 -14.72 -0.35 -22.09
CA THR A 214 -14.61 -1.73 -22.61
C THR A 214 -15.35 -2.67 -21.69
N SER A 215 -16.15 -3.57 -22.25
CA SER A 215 -16.93 -4.52 -21.43
C SER A 215 -16.05 -5.62 -20.83
N PRO A 216 -16.42 -6.23 -19.68
CA PRO A 216 -15.67 -7.35 -19.12
C PRO A 216 -15.50 -8.53 -20.10
N ALA A 217 -16.50 -8.78 -20.93
CA ALA A 217 -16.44 -9.85 -21.94
C ALA A 217 -15.37 -9.59 -23.02
N GLU A 218 -15.24 -8.33 -23.46
CA GLU A 218 -14.19 -7.92 -24.40
C GLU A 218 -12.80 -7.98 -23.77
N ILE A 219 -12.65 -7.57 -22.51
CA ILE A 219 -11.38 -7.69 -21.76
C ILE A 219 -10.93 -9.16 -21.68
N ILE A 220 -11.86 -10.06 -21.35
CA ILE A 220 -11.57 -11.51 -21.30
C ILE A 220 -11.21 -12.06 -22.68
N ALA A 221 -11.88 -11.60 -23.74
CA ALA A 221 -11.56 -12.01 -25.11
C ALA A 221 -10.17 -11.53 -25.55
N LEU A 222 -9.78 -10.29 -25.23
CA LEU A 222 -8.44 -9.75 -25.48
C LEU A 222 -7.38 -10.54 -24.71
N ALA A 223 -7.66 -10.87 -23.44
CA ALA A 223 -6.75 -11.65 -22.60
C ALA A 223 -6.49 -13.05 -23.17
N ALA A 224 -7.48 -13.67 -23.84
CA ALA A 224 -7.33 -14.97 -24.48
C ALA A 224 -6.39 -14.93 -25.70
N THR A 225 -6.24 -13.77 -26.33
CA THR A 225 -5.33 -13.58 -27.48
C THR A 225 -3.93 -13.08 -27.08
N PHE A 226 -3.74 -12.72 -25.82
CA PHE A 226 -2.49 -12.15 -25.33
C PHE A 226 -1.42 -13.24 -25.13
N ASP A 227 -0.28 -13.11 -25.82
CA ASP A 227 0.84 -14.02 -25.65
C ASP A 227 1.73 -13.58 -24.48
N VAL A 228 1.50 -14.20 -23.32
CA VAL A 228 2.31 -13.97 -22.11
C VAL A 228 3.78 -14.36 -22.33
N SER A 229 4.07 -15.34 -23.19
CA SER A 229 5.44 -15.80 -23.43
C SER A 229 6.24 -14.81 -24.28
N GLU A 230 5.58 -14.17 -25.25
CA GLU A 230 6.16 -13.06 -26.02
C GLU A 230 6.33 -11.82 -25.13
N TRP A 231 5.31 -11.48 -24.33
CA TRP A 231 5.40 -10.37 -23.38
C TRP A 231 6.54 -10.55 -22.37
N ALA A 232 6.72 -11.75 -21.84
CA ALA A 232 7.82 -12.13 -20.96
C ALA A 232 9.04 -12.69 -21.71
N SER A 233 9.34 -12.16 -22.91
CA SER A 233 10.51 -12.60 -23.67
C SER A 233 11.83 -12.29 -22.93
N ALA A 234 12.89 -13.03 -23.27
CA ALA A 234 14.22 -12.80 -22.70
C ALA A 234 14.74 -11.37 -22.97
N GLU A 235 14.36 -10.77 -24.10
CA GLU A 235 14.71 -9.39 -24.44
C GLU A 235 13.97 -8.39 -23.54
N THR A 236 12.65 -8.56 -23.37
CA THR A 236 11.84 -7.71 -22.47
C THR A 236 12.37 -7.76 -21.04
N ILE A 237 12.66 -8.97 -20.56
CA ILE A 237 13.23 -9.19 -19.22
C ILE A 237 14.58 -8.47 -19.06
N ASP A 238 15.47 -8.58 -20.04
CA ASP A 238 16.78 -7.94 -19.97
C ASP A 238 16.70 -6.41 -19.98
N ASN A 239 15.77 -5.85 -20.76
CA ASN A 239 15.50 -4.41 -20.78
C ASN A 239 14.95 -3.93 -19.44
N ALA A 240 13.90 -4.57 -18.91
CA ALA A 240 13.30 -4.20 -17.61
C ALA A 240 14.31 -4.27 -16.47
N ARG A 241 15.15 -5.31 -16.45
CA ARG A 241 16.26 -5.42 -15.49
C ARG A 241 17.24 -4.25 -15.57
N ARG A 242 17.59 -3.82 -16.79
CA ARG A 242 18.52 -2.70 -17.00
C ARG A 242 17.91 -1.37 -16.57
N ASP A 243 16.63 -1.15 -16.85
CA ASP A 243 15.92 0.08 -16.54
C ASP A 243 15.77 0.30 -15.03
N LEU A 244 15.48 -0.77 -14.28
CA LEU A 244 15.32 -0.70 -12.83
C LEU A 244 16.65 -0.78 -12.06
N GLY A 245 17.76 -1.07 -12.74
CA GLY A 245 19.07 -1.23 -12.11
C GLY A 245 19.19 -2.45 -11.19
N ASN A 246 18.23 -3.40 -11.22
CA ASN A 246 18.27 -4.59 -10.40
C ASN A 246 19.44 -5.50 -10.79
N SER A 247 20.25 -5.88 -9.79
CA SER A 247 21.29 -6.87 -10.00
C SER A 247 20.68 -8.27 -10.09
N LEU A 248 21.31 -9.16 -10.87
CA LEU A 248 20.88 -10.56 -10.92
C LEU A 248 21.07 -11.25 -9.55
N GLY A 249 22.03 -10.80 -8.74
CA GLY A 249 22.37 -11.45 -7.46
C GLY A 249 22.94 -12.85 -7.61
N ARG A 250 22.90 -13.63 -6.53
CA ARG A 250 23.22 -15.06 -6.51
C ARG A 250 22.13 -15.79 -5.75
N TRP A 251 21.76 -16.99 -6.21
CA TRP A 251 20.80 -17.82 -5.50
C TRP A 251 21.28 -18.07 -4.06
N PRO A 252 20.50 -17.70 -3.03
CA PRO A 252 20.88 -17.89 -1.63
C PRO A 252 21.17 -19.36 -1.31
N THR A 253 22.26 -19.62 -0.57
CA THR A 253 22.56 -20.95 -0.01
C THR A 253 21.86 -21.21 1.32
N ASP A 254 21.50 -20.14 2.03
CA ASP A 254 20.75 -20.16 3.29
C ASP A 254 19.34 -19.61 3.06
N THR A 255 18.38 -19.94 3.93
CA THR A 255 17.04 -19.33 3.89
C THR A 255 17.20 -17.83 4.05
N PRO A 256 16.92 -17.00 3.02
CA PRO A 256 16.98 -15.56 3.18
C PRO A 256 15.98 -15.16 4.27
N GLU A 257 16.32 -14.12 5.07
CA GLU A 257 15.28 -13.41 5.83
C GLU A 257 14.18 -13.08 4.82
N ARG A 258 12.96 -13.57 5.09
CA ARG A 258 11.77 -13.52 4.20
C ARG A 258 11.83 -12.29 3.31
N SER A 259 11.93 -12.47 1.98
CA SER A 259 11.91 -11.33 1.07
C SER A 259 10.69 -10.47 1.34
N LEU A 260 10.90 -9.17 1.15
CA LEU A 260 10.01 -8.07 1.48
C LEU A 260 8.64 -8.16 0.81
N SER A 261 8.50 -9.06 -0.15
CA SER A 261 7.34 -9.30 -1.01
C SER A 261 6.56 -10.57 -0.65
N VAL A 262 7.06 -11.36 0.32
CA VAL A 262 6.28 -12.43 0.96
C VAL A 262 5.44 -11.78 2.05
N HIS A 263 4.41 -11.10 1.59
CA HIS A 263 3.48 -10.36 2.41
C HIS A 263 2.68 -11.34 3.30
N PRO A 264 2.56 -11.10 4.63
CA PRO A 264 1.55 -11.79 5.42
C PRO A 264 0.21 -11.55 4.74
N SER A 265 -0.62 -12.61 4.61
CA SER A 265 -1.89 -12.52 3.88
C SER A 265 -2.66 -11.29 4.33
N GLY A 266 -2.86 -10.35 3.41
CA GLY A 266 -3.68 -9.17 3.64
C GLY A 266 -5.09 -9.59 4.01
N MET A 267 -5.58 -10.72 3.48
CA MET A 267 -6.87 -11.31 3.81
C MET A 267 -7.13 -11.45 5.31
N ASP A 268 -6.15 -11.87 6.12
CA ASP A 268 -6.33 -11.98 7.58
C ASP A 268 -6.42 -10.60 8.24
N ALA A 269 -5.74 -9.60 7.70
CA ALA A 269 -5.83 -8.22 8.16
C ALA A 269 -7.15 -7.56 7.71
N TRP A 270 -7.58 -7.76 6.46
CA TRP A 270 -8.87 -7.29 5.93
C TRP A 270 -10.05 -7.84 6.74
N LEU A 271 -10.00 -9.12 7.10
CA LEU A 271 -11.06 -9.78 7.87
C LEU A 271 -10.95 -9.56 9.39
N SER A 272 -10.01 -8.70 9.83
CA SER A 272 -9.91 -8.26 11.23
C SER A 272 -10.79 -7.05 11.55
N GLY A 273 -11.36 -6.40 10.53
CA GLY A 273 -12.33 -5.30 10.63
C GLY A 273 -13.43 -5.43 9.57
N ASP A 274 -14.26 -4.39 9.43
CA ASP A 274 -15.28 -4.35 8.39
C ASP A 274 -14.63 -4.17 7.02
N THR A 275 -15.06 -4.96 6.05
CA THR A 275 -14.61 -4.85 4.66
C THR A 275 -15.75 -5.19 3.70
N CYS A 276 -15.73 -4.56 2.53
CA CYS A 276 -16.68 -4.86 1.47
C CYS A 276 -16.19 -6.01 0.60
N ALA A 277 -17.12 -6.86 0.16
CA ALA A 277 -16.85 -8.00 -0.71
C ALA A 277 -17.78 -7.99 -1.93
N ALA A 278 -17.22 -8.18 -3.13
CA ALA A 278 -17.96 -8.26 -4.37
C ALA A 278 -18.27 -9.71 -4.75
N VAL A 279 -19.52 -9.98 -5.12
CA VAL A 279 -19.94 -11.23 -5.75
C VAL A 279 -19.97 -11.04 -7.26
N LEU A 280 -18.87 -11.43 -7.91
CA LEU A 280 -18.65 -11.19 -9.34
C LEU A 280 -19.45 -12.18 -10.21
N PRO A 281 -19.89 -11.79 -11.42
CA PRO A 281 -20.64 -12.66 -12.33
C PRO A 281 -19.71 -13.59 -13.11
N THR A 282 -18.74 -14.20 -12.42
CA THR A 282 -17.79 -15.17 -12.96
C THR A 282 -17.53 -16.26 -11.93
N THR A 283 -17.19 -17.46 -12.40
CA THR A 283 -16.77 -18.58 -11.54
C THR A 283 -15.25 -18.64 -11.37
N SER A 284 -14.51 -17.85 -12.15
CA SER A 284 -13.06 -17.89 -12.22
C SER A 284 -12.45 -16.62 -11.67
N SER A 285 -11.72 -16.73 -10.56
CA SER A 285 -11.07 -15.56 -9.92
C SER A 285 -10.07 -14.87 -10.84
N TRP A 286 -9.42 -15.60 -11.75
CA TRP A 286 -8.51 -15.00 -12.74
C TRP A 286 -9.18 -14.01 -13.71
N SER A 287 -10.52 -14.05 -13.85
CA SER A 287 -11.28 -13.09 -14.64
C SER A 287 -11.78 -11.88 -13.85
N ALA A 288 -11.56 -11.85 -12.52
CA ALA A 288 -11.97 -10.74 -11.66
C ALA A 288 -11.48 -9.35 -12.14
N PRO A 289 -10.24 -9.18 -12.65
CA PRO A 289 -9.77 -7.89 -13.15
C PRO A 289 -10.54 -7.36 -14.37
N ALA A 290 -11.33 -8.18 -15.06
CA ALA A 290 -12.23 -7.71 -16.11
C ALA A 290 -13.46 -6.98 -15.56
N TYR A 291 -13.88 -7.32 -14.33
CA TYR A 291 -15.02 -6.70 -13.64
C TYR A 291 -14.58 -5.59 -12.67
N LEU A 292 -13.36 -5.72 -12.16
CA LEU A 292 -12.69 -4.79 -11.24
C LEU A 292 -11.39 -4.29 -11.89
N PRO A 293 -11.46 -3.56 -13.01
CA PRO A 293 -10.25 -3.08 -13.66
C PRO A 293 -9.65 -1.92 -12.87
N PHE A 294 -8.32 -1.87 -12.78
CA PHE A 294 -7.61 -0.65 -12.40
C PHE A 294 -7.71 0.36 -13.55
N ALA A 295 -8.01 1.62 -13.24
CA ALA A 295 -7.98 2.69 -14.23
C ALA A 295 -6.91 3.72 -13.89
N ASP A 296 -6.10 4.05 -14.90
CA ASP A 296 -5.25 5.25 -14.92
C ASP A 296 -4.24 5.34 -13.75
N LEU A 297 -3.69 4.19 -13.33
CA LEU A 297 -2.58 4.10 -12.38
C LEU A 297 -1.25 4.02 -13.11
N ASP A 298 -0.21 4.66 -12.58
CA ASP A 298 1.09 4.71 -13.26
C ASP A 298 1.69 3.31 -13.37
N GLN A 299 2.23 2.98 -14.54
CA GLN A 299 2.85 1.68 -14.84
C GLN A 299 1.95 0.45 -14.56
N CYS A 300 0.64 0.64 -14.34
CA CYS A 300 -0.30 -0.47 -14.17
C CYS A 300 -0.60 -1.13 -15.52
N PRO A 301 -0.49 -2.47 -15.63
CA PRO A 301 -0.84 -3.17 -16.86
C PRO A 301 -2.29 -2.93 -17.29
N ALA A 302 -2.55 -3.10 -18.59
CA ALA A 302 -3.92 -3.04 -19.08
C ALA A 302 -4.76 -4.20 -18.50
N PRO A 303 -6.09 -4.04 -18.29
CA PRO A 303 -6.94 -5.06 -17.67
C PRO A 303 -6.85 -6.46 -18.28
N TYR A 304 -6.68 -6.56 -19.60
CA TYR A 304 -6.56 -7.86 -20.28
C TYR A 304 -5.23 -8.57 -19.95
N ILE A 305 -4.17 -7.83 -19.63
CA ILE A 305 -2.87 -8.37 -19.19
C ILE A 305 -3.03 -8.96 -17.79
N HIS A 306 -3.72 -8.25 -16.87
CA HIS A 306 -4.05 -8.79 -15.54
C HIS A 306 -4.80 -10.13 -15.64
N VAL A 307 -5.83 -10.21 -16.49
CA VAL A 307 -6.60 -11.44 -16.70
C VAL A 307 -5.74 -12.56 -17.28
N ALA A 308 -4.90 -12.26 -18.28
CA ALA A 308 -4.05 -13.26 -18.93
C ALA A 308 -2.99 -13.83 -17.97
N LEU A 309 -2.33 -12.97 -17.20
CA LEU A 309 -1.35 -13.38 -16.18
C LEU A 309 -2.00 -14.14 -15.03
N ALA A 310 -3.12 -13.64 -14.50
CA ALA A 310 -3.86 -14.34 -13.44
C ALA A 310 -4.32 -15.73 -13.90
N LYS A 311 -4.73 -15.89 -15.15
CA LYS A 311 -5.11 -17.19 -15.71
C LYS A 311 -3.91 -18.13 -15.81
N ARG A 312 -2.78 -17.65 -16.33
CA ARG A 312 -1.54 -18.43 -16.40
C ARG A 312 -1.07 -18.88 -15.01
N TRP A 313 -1.09 -18.00 -14.03
CA TRP A 313 -0.70 -18.34 -12.66
C TRP A 313 -1.72 -19.25 -11.99
N HIS A 314 -3.00 -19.14 -12.30
CA HIS A 314 -4.02 -20.08 -11.87
C HIS A 314 -3.73 -21.49 -12.40
N GLU A 315 -3.43 -21.62 -13.69
CA GLU A 315 -3.11 -22.91 -14.31
C GLU A 315 -1.84 -23.52 -13.71
N GLN A 316 -0.76 -22.75 -13.62
CA GLN A 316 0.54 -23.24 -13.13
C GLN A 316 0.54 -23.48 -11.61
N PHE A 317 0.11 -22.48 -10.83
CA PHE A 317 0.31 -22.43 -9.39
C PHE A 317 -1.00 -22.50 -8.59
N GLY A 318 -2.16 -22.64 -9.25
CA GLY A 318 -3.44 -22.58 -8.55
C GLY A 318 -3.66 -21.25 -7.86
N ALA A 319 -3.13 -20.17 -8.43
CA ALA A 319 -3.33 -18.82 -7.92
C ALA A 319 -4.80 -18.39 -8.08
N GLU A 320 -5.37 -17.85 -7.01
CA GLU A 320 -6.72 -17.31 -6.98
C GLU A 320 -6.68 -15.90 -6.42
N ILE A 321 -7.31 -14.96 -7.11
CA ILE A 321 -7.45 -13.59 -6.61
C ILE A 321 -8.47 -13.60 -5.47
N VAL A 322 -8.06 -13.09 -4.32
CA VAL A 322 -8.89 -13.03 -3.10
C VAL A 322 -9.28 -11.60 -2.72
N ALA A 323 -8.49 -10.61 -3.13
CA ALA A 323 -8.76 -9.19 -2.90
C ALA A 323 -8.31 -8.35 -4.10
N ILE A 324 -9.10 -7.32 -4.44
CA ILE A 324 -8.75 -6.24 -5.35
C ILE A 324 -9.27 -4.93 -4.74
N THR A 325 -8.36 -4.08 -4.27
CA THR A 325 -8.70 -2.72 -3.80
C THR A 325 -8.49 -1.71 -4.93
N SER A 326 -8.54 -0.40 -4.63
CA SER A 326 -8.25 0.65 -5.62
C SER A 326 -6.85 0.54 -6.24
N TYR A 327 -5.89 0.02 -5.47
CA TYR A 327 -4.47 0.08 -5.81
C TYR A 327 -3.78 -1.29 -5.72
N THR A 328 -4.45 -2.30 -5.19
CA THR A 328 -3.81 -3.57 -4.82
C THR A 328 -4.56 -4.78 -5.35
N VAL A 329 -3.82 -5.86 -5.58
CA VAL A 329 -4.39 -7.19 -5.81
C VAL A 329 -3.65 -8.24 -4.97
N GLU A 330 -4.41 -9.12 -4.33
CA GLU A 330 -3.89 -10.22 -3.52
C GLU A 330 -4.29 -11.56 -4.12
N PHE A 331 -3.31 -12.48 -4.17
CA PHE A 331 -3.47 -13.85 -4.62
C PHE A 331 -3.24 -14.83 -3.47
N LYS A 332 -4.09 -15.85 -3.40
CA LYS A 332 -3.86 -17.09 -2.65
C LYS A 332 -3.39 -18.17 -3.61
N VAL A 333 -2.32 -18.89 -3.27
CA VAL A 333 -1.62 -19.79 -4.19
C VAL A 333 -1.75 -21.22 -3.69
N GLY A 334 -2.50 -22.06 -4.41
CA GLY A 334 -2.75 -23.45 -4.02
C GLY A 334 -1.57 -24.40 -4.26
N ARG A 335 -0.71 -24.11 -5.22
CA ARG A 335 0.48 -24.88 -5.60
C ARG A 335 1.70 -23.94 -5.74
N PRO A 336 2.27 -23.46 -4.63
CA PRO A 336 3.45 -22.59 -4.67
C PRO A 336 4.62 -23.17 -5.48
N PRO A 337 5.47 -22.33 -6.11
CA PRO A 337 6.65 -22.82 -6.80
C PRO A 337 7.63 -23.46 -5.79
N THR A 338 8.15 -24.63 -6.12
CA THR A 338 9.03 -25.41 -5.21
C THR A 338 10.47 -25.53 -5.71
N ASN A 339 10.68 -25.37 -7.02
CA ASN A 339 11.99 -25.48 -7.65
C ASN A 339 12.50 -24.13 -8.14
N ARG A 340 13.82 -24.03 -8.25
CA ARG A 340 14.54 -22.82 -8.62
C ARG A 340 14.08 -22.24 -9.97
N ALA A 341 13.94 -23.07 -10.99
CA ALA A 341 13.57 -22.60 -12.34
C ALA A 341 12.17 -21.96 -12.35
N ALA A 342 11.20 -22.58 -11.67
CA ALA A 342 9.85 -22.01 -11.53
C ALA A 342 9.85 -20.71 -10.73
N CYS A 343 10.64 -20.64 -9.65
CA CYS A 343 10.79 -19.44 -8.85
C CYS A 343 11.42 -18.27 -9.64
N GLU A 344 12.48 -18.54 -10.40
CA GLU A 344 13.15 -17.53 -11.23
C GLU A 344 12.22 -17.04 -12.35
N GLN A 345 11.53 -17.95 -13.03
CA GLN A 345 10.58 -17.59 -14.07
C GLN A 345 9.45 -16.70 -13.51
N LEU A 346 8.87 -17.09 -12.36
CA LEU A 346 7.81 -16.31 -11.72
C LEU A 346 8.31 -14.95 -11.24
N ALA A 347 9.54 -14.86 -10.73
CA ALA A 347 10.16 -13.60 -10.34
C ALA A 347 10.25 -12.60 -11.50
N TRP A 348 10.61 -13.08 -12.70
CA TRP A 348 10.63 -12.24 -13.90
C TRP A 348 9.24 -11.80 -14.33
N GLU A 349 8.25 -12.70 -14.28
CA GLU A 349 6.86 -12.34 -14.57
C GLU A 349 6.35 -11.26 -13.58
N HIS A 350 6.68 -11.39 -12.28
CA HIS A 350 6.34 -10.39 -11.27
C HIS A 350 7.06 -9.05 -11.50
N LEU A 351 8.34 -9.07 -11.89
CA LEU A 351 9.10 -7.85 -12.24
C LEU A 351 8.44 -7.08 -13.37
N LEU A 352 8.01 -7.77 -14.42
CA LEU A 352 7.35 -7.13 -15.56
C LEU A 352 5.93 -6.67 -15.23
N TYR A 353 5.24 -7.36 -14.33
CA TYR A 353 3.86 -7.08 -13.97
C TYR A 353 3.72 -5.90 -13.00
N ALA A 354 4.59 -5.84 -11.99
CA ALA A 354 4.57 -4.83 -10.95
C ALA A 354 6.02 -4.55 -10.51
N PRO A 355 6.83 -3.86 -11.34
CA PRO A 355 8.26 -3.68 -11.09
C PRO A 355 8.53 -3.01 -9.76
N GLU A 356 7.69 -2.05 -9.38
CA GLU A 356 7.80 -1.33 -8.13
C GLU A 356 7.71 -2.27 -6.92
N CYS A 357 6.88 -3.32 -6.97
CA CYS A 357 6.71 -4.27 -5.87
C CYS A 357 7.98 -5.08 -5.54
N LEU A 358 8.98 -5.11 -6.42
CA LEU A 358 10.23 -5.82 -6.20
C LEU A 358 11.30 -4.92 -5.53
N GLY A 359 11.16 -3.60 -5.56
CA GLY A 359 12.12 -2.67 -4.97
C GLY A 359 13.56 -2.83 -5.49
N GLU A 360 14.55 -2.58 -4.63
CA GLU A 360 15.99 -2.70 -4.95
C GLU A 360 16.53 -4.14 -4.79
N ASP A 361 15.67 -5.13 -4.55
CA ASP A 361 16.11 -6.50 -4.29
C ASP A 361 16.72 -7.14 -5.54
N ALA A 362 17.71 -8.02 -5.33
CA ALA A 362 18.23 -8.80 -6.43
C ALA A 362 17.20 -9.85 -6.86
N ILE A 363 17.05 -10.05 -8.17
CA ILE A 363 15.98 -10.91 -8.71
C ILE A 363 16.04 -12.34 -8.17
N LEU A 364 17.23 -12.88 -7.92
CA LEU A 364 17.40 -14.23 -7.38
C LEU A 364 17.05 -14.34 -5.89
N ASP A 365 17.18 -13.26 -5.13
CA ASP A 365 16.75 -13.22 -3.73
C ASP A 365 15.22 -13.18 -3.66
N TYR A 366 14.60 -12.37 -4.52
CA TYR A 366 13.15 -12.36 -4.71
C TYR A 366 12.62 -13.73 -5.17
N ALA A 367 13.23 -14.32 -6.19
CA ALA A 367 12.88 -15.65 -6.68
C ALA A 367 12.94 -16.70 -5.55
N HIS A 368 14.04 -16.73 -4.79
CA HIS A 368 14.15 -17.64 -3.66
C HIS A 368 13.01 -17.48 -2.66
N SER A 369 12.53 -16.26 -2.43
CA SER A 369 11.44 -16.00 -1.50
C SER A 369 10.06 -16.47 -1.94
N LEU A 370 9.84 -16.60 -3.25
CA LEU A 370 8.60 -17.14 -3.79
C LEU A 370 8.48 -18.64 -3.50
N LYS A 371 9.59 -19.30 -3.20
CA LYS A 371 9.62 -20.73 -2.91
C LYS A 371 8.71 -21.06 -1.72
N ASP A 372 7.78 -21.98 -1.94
CA ASP A 372 6.82 -22.45 -0.94
C ASP A 372 5.89 -21.34 -0.39
N THR A 373 5.84 -20.17 -1.03
CA THR A 373 5.01 -19.04 -0.62
C THR A 373 3.59 -19.14 -1.19
N ALA A 374 2.60 -19.18 -0.29
CA ALA A 374 1.18 -19.37 -0.63
C ALA A 374 0.38 -18.07 -0.85
N THR A 375 1.05 -16.92 -0.84
CA THR A 375 0.41 -15.61 -0.98
C THR A 375 1.26 -14.67 -1.83
N TRP A 376 0.64 -13.96 -2.76
CA TRP A 376 1.28 -12.88 -3.51
C TRP A 376 0.43 -11.62 -3.40
N PHE A 377 1.09 -10.47 -3.48
CA PHE A 377 0.45 -9.18 -3.36
C PHE A 377 1.16 -8.18 -4.27
N PHE A 378 0.39 -7.34 -4.95
CA PHE A 378 0.88 -6.32 -5.86
C PHE A 378 0.15 -5.00 -5.60
N LEU A 379 0.85 -3.89 -5.84
CA LEU A 379 0.43 -2.52 -5.58
C LEU A 379 0.89 -1.62 -6.74
N TRP A 380 0.04 -0.65 -7.12
CA TRP A 380 0.35 0.45 -8.04
C TRP A 380 -0.07 1.79 -7.40
N ASP A 381 0.58 2.91 -7.77
CA ASP A 381 0.28 4.28 -7.26
C ASP A 381 -0.61 5.06 -8.26
#